data_AF-A0A7X8I340-F1
#
_entry.id   AF-A0A7X8I340-F1
#
_cell.length_a   1.000
_cell.length_b   1.000
_cell.length_c   1.000
_cell.angle_alpha   90.00
_cell.angle_beta   90.00
_cell.angle_gamma   90.00
#
_symmetry.space_group_name_H-M   'P 1'
#
loop_
_entity.id
_entity.type
_entity.pdbx_description
1 polymer ?
#
loop_
_entity_poly.entity_id
_entity_poly.type
_entity_poly.pdbx_seq_one_letter_code
_entity_poly.pdbx_strand_id
1 'polypeptide(L)'
;MDKLVLPDSAGLMAMGLKIGLIVPHDDMASITAEAVKPVAADNDIVCITEAVVARSQNRYVTCKEMALEVQEKLNLKPGSTLAVISPIASRNRFALIMKTLAMATRGGKVIVQMSIPFDEVGNQVVDEEFVTTRLRLKKTLQSLLDARGNTPMLNVLIREIVAALKLQEIGYHIIAIRKITGQGIADLTVRTPEGKLAVVEVTFADMERAANKAIEIKRDVPGAELAMAAAVNLEHKYLTLVDAKKYVEKGEGEAVKLDFSQQQDSYTETDAIFTNEMGDLVFSHPVTGVDYRELYLQMIQEGGAKGKVIFTNNPLKVYNLGYIDGVCIGAVHEREKLRELFHSFGAMVPVTTIREIGPEPWGLIGSNVSDYEEGVLKLLPEDANETAEDIKRKIYEETGKDVEILIFGDGAYKDPDTGIYELADPHPAVGVSSGLKNAGLRTGTKLKLLVDTLHRQGYSREEIIEYMEKRKGETAAESLGTTPRSATSIIATLADLVAGSADAGTPIVLVRGFNLSKE
;
A
#
# COMPACT_ATOMS: atom_id res chain seq x y z
N MET A 1 -3.87 34.54 -29.22
CA MET A 1 -3.30 33.21 -28.92
C MET A 1 -3.26 32.47 -30.24
N ASP A 2 -2.07 32.05 -30.67
CA ASP A 2 -1.94 31.20 -31.84
C ASP A 2 -2.77 29.94 -31.61
N LYS A 3 -3.71 29.65 -32.52
CA LYS A 3 -4.51 28.43 -32.45
C LYS A 3 -3.52 27.25 -32.46
N LEU A 4 -3.62 26.37 -31.48
CA LEU A 4 -2.88 25.11 -31.49
C LEU A 4 -3.35 24.30 -32.70
N VAL A 5 -2.57 24.32 -33.79
CA VAL A 5 -2.84 23.52 -34.99
C VAL A 5 -2.02 22.25 -34.90
N LEU A 6 -2.72 21.12 -34.84
CA LEU A 6 -2.07 19.81 -34.90
C LEU A 6 -1.77 19.46 -36.36
N PRO A 7 -0.62 18.85 -36.65
CA PRO A 7 -0.36 18.32 -37.99
C PRO A 7 -1.31 17.15 -38.28
N ASP A 8 -1.65 16.92 -39.56
CA ASP A 8 -2.49 15.79 -39.98
C ASP A 8 -1.93 14.41 -39.56
N SER A 9 -0.63 14.35 -39.27
CA SER A 9 0.05 13.15 -38.74
C SER A 9 -0.16 12.91 -37.24
N ALA A 10 -0.79 13.84 -36.50
CA ALA A 10 -1.03 13.69 -35.07
C ALA A 10 -2.17 12.69 -34.83
N GLY A 11 -1.84 11.57 -34.19
CA GLY A 11 -2.82 10.53 -33.86
C GLY A 11 -3.55 10.80 -32.53
N LEU A 12 -2.84 10.68 -31.41
CA LEU A 12 -3.35 10.89 -30.05
C LEU A 12 -2.55 11.98 -29.35
N MET A 13 -3.21 12.89 -28.65
CA MET A 13 -2.60 13.94 -27.84
C MET A 13 -3.26 14.01 -26.46
N ALA A 14 -2.48 14.33 -25.44
CA ALA A 14 -2.96 14.80 -24.14
C ALA A 14 -2.24 16.10 -23.76
N MET A 15 -2.97 17.08 -23.25
CA MET A 15 -2.44 18.41 -22.93
C MET A 15 -3.07 18.94 -21.64
N GLY A 16 -2.25 19.27 -20.64
CA GLY A 16 -2.68 19.95 -19.43
C GLY A 16 -3.03 21.42 -19.69
N LEU A 17 -4.15 21.87 -19.14
CA LEU A 17 -4.65 23.24 -19.23
C LEU A 17 -4.53 23.91 -17.86
N LYS A 18 -3.92 25.09 -17.84
CA LYS A 18 -3.80 25.88 -16.61
C LYS A 18 -5.10 26.63 -16.32
N ILE A 19 -5.54 26.57 -15.08
CA ILE A 19 -6.65 27.38 -14.57
C ILE A 19 -6.25 28.14 -13.30
N GLY A 20 -7.10 29.07 -12.87
CA GLY A 20 -6.94 29.79 -11.61
C GLY A 20 -7.14 28.89 -10.38
N LEU A 21 -7.01 29.49 -9.19
CA LEU A 21 -7.33 28.81 -7.95
C LEU A 21 -8.83 28.52 -7.89
N ILE A 22 -9.16 27.28 -7.57
CA ILE A 22 -10.54 26.86 -7.27
C ILE A 22 -10.77 26.98 -5.77
N VAL A 23 -11.89 27.57 -5.38
CA VAL A 23 -12.36 27.71 -4.00
C VAL A 23 -13.77 27.12 -3.85
N PRO A 24 -14.25 26.90 -2.62
CA PRO A 24 -15.61 26.46 -2.40
C PRO A 24 -16.66 27.32 -3.09
N HIS A 25 -17.64 26.65 -3.70
CA HIS A 25 -18.79 27.21 -4.44
C HIS A 25 -18.46 27.83 -5.81
N ASP A 26 -17.27 27.62 -6.34
CA ASP A 26 -16.95 27.96 -7.73
C ASP A 26 -17.77 27.14 -8.73
N ASP A 27 -18.12 27.76 -9.86
CA ASP A 27 -18.82 27.10 -10.97
C ASP A 27 -17.82 26.37 -11.89
N MET A 28 -17.59 25.09 -11.59
CA MET A 28 -16.68 24.25 -12.37
C MET A 28 -17.08 24.09 -13.83
N ALA A 29 -18.37 24.15 -14.17
CA ALA A 29 -18.83 24.06 -15.54
C ALA A 29 -18.39 25.29 -16.34
N SER A 30 -18.64 26.49 -15.81
CA SER A 30 -18.21 27.74 -16.45
C SER A 30 -16.68 27.85 -16.52
N ILE A 31 -15.96 27.51 -15.45
CA ILE A 31 -14.50 27.57 -15.42
C ILE A 31 -13.88 26.61 -16.45
N THR A 32 -14.39 25.37 -16.51
CA THR A 32 -13.89 24.39 -17.48
C THR A 32 -14.19 24.84 -18.90
N ALA A 33 -15.41 25.33 -19.17
CA ALA A 33 -15.79 25.82 -20.49
C ALA A 33 -14.86 26.95 -20.97
N GLU A 34 -14.58 27.93 -20.11
CA GLU A 34 -13.66 29.02 -20.44
C GLU A 34 -12.23 28.53 -20.70
N ALA A 35 -11.74 27.56 -19.92
CA ALA A 35 -10.41 26.99 -20.07
C ALA A 35 -10.22 26.24 -21.40
N VAL A 36 -11.23 25.48 -21.85
CA VAL A 36 -11.14 24.65 -23.07
C VAL A 36 -11.56 25.38 -24.34
N LYS A 37 -12.35 26.45 -24.23
CA LYS A 37 -12.86 27.27 -25.35
C LYS A 37 -11.86 27.58 -26.48
N PRO A 38 -10.59 27.95 -26.21
CA PRO A 38 -9.65 28.26 -27.29
C PRO A 38 -9.15 27.02 -28.06
N VAL A 39 -9.30 25.82 -27.51
CA VAL A 39 -8.64 24.61 -28.03
C VAL A 39 -9.59 23.45 -28.32
N ALA A 40 -10.79 23.40 -27.74
CA ALA A 40 -11.73 22.28 -27.84
C ALA A 40 -12.15 21.98 -29.30
N ALA A 41 -12.29 20.70 -29.62
CA ALA A 41 -12.80 20.18 -30.87
C ALA A 41 -13.77 19.01 -30.62
N ASP A 42 -14.56 18.69 -31.65
CA ASP A 42 -15.53 17.59 -31.57
C ASP A 42 -14.83 16.25 -31.32
N ASN A 43 -15.39 15.44 -30.42
CA ASN A 43 -14.85 14.17 -29.92
C ASN A 43 -13.59 14.29 -29.05
N ASP A 44 -13.24 15.47 -28.57
CA ASP A 44 -12.27 15.59 -27.48
C ASP A 44 -12.85 15.01 -26.19
N ILE A 45 -11.96 14.54 -25.32
CA ILE A 45 -12.28 14.17 -23.94
C ILE A 45 -11.61 15.18 -23.02
N VAL A 46 -12.40 15.90 -22.24
CA VAL A 46 -11.91 16.83 -21.22
C VAL A 46 -11.87 16.10 -19.89
N CYS A 47 -10.66 15.86 -19.39
CA CYS A 47 -10.41 15.23 -18.11
C CYS A 47 -10.20 16.28 -17.02
N ILE A 48 -10.81 16.13 -15.85
CA ILE A 48 -10.73 17.08 -14.74
C ILE A 48 -10.45 16.31 -13.47
N THR A 49 -9.48 16.74 -12.66
CA THR A 49 -9.19 16.03 -11.41
C THR A 49 -10.39 16.12 -10.46
N GLU A 50 -10.67 15.02 -9.75
CA GLU A 50 -11.65 14.98 -8.66
C GLU A 50 -11.44 16.17 -7.71
N ALA A 51 -10.17 16.53 -7.49
CA ALA A 51 -9.77 17.35 -6.37
C ALA A 51 -10.35 18.75 -6.43
N VAL A 52 -10.42 19.29 -7.64
CA VAL A 52 -10.97 20.63 -7.88
C VAL A 52 -12.49 20.61 -7.91
N VAL A 53 -13.09 19.51 -8.38
CA VAL A 53 -14.55 19.34 -8.39
C VAL A 53 -15.07 19.21 -6.96
N ALA A 54 -14.46 18.35 -6.15
CA ALA A 54 -14.81 18.20 -4.73
C ALA A 54 -14.66 19.52 -3.97
N ARG A 55 -13.61 20.29 -4.27
CA ARG A 55 -13.36 21.59 -3.66
C ARG A 55 -14.46 22.59 -4.03
N SER A 56 -14.82 22.70 -5.30
CA SER A 56 -15.88 23.60 -5.75
C SER A 56 -17.25 23.24 -5.15
N GLN A 57 -17.48 21.95 -4.91
CA GLN A 57 -18.67 21.44 -4.24
C GLN A 57 -18.63 21.61 -2.70
N ASN A 58 -17.56 22.19 -2.14
CA ASN A 58 -17.35 22.36 -0.70
C ASN A 58 -17.45 21.04 0.10
N ARG A 59 -16.84 19.97 -0.43
CA ARG A 59 -16.92 18.61 0.14
C ARG A 59 -15.92 18.38 1.27
N TYR A 60 -16.22 18.92 2.44
CA TYR A 60 -15.37 18.81 3.63
C TYR A 60 -16.12 18.24 4.83
N VAL A 61 -15.43 17.41 5.62
CA VAL A 61 -15.93 16.87 6.90
C VAL A 61 -14.84 16.92 7.97
N THR A 62 -15.24 16.99 9.23
CA THR A 62 -14.31 16.96 10.36
C THR A 62 -14.17 15.57 10.97
N CYS A 63 -13.03 15.28 11.59
CA CYS A 63 -12.82 14.06 12.37
C CYS A 63 -13.88 13.87 13.46
N LYS A 64 -14.37 14.98 14.05
CA LYS A 64 -15.39 14.94 15.12
C LYS A 64 -16.73 14.43 14.59
N GLU A 65 -17.19 14.97 13.46
CA GLU A 65 -18.45 14.55 12.83
C GLU A 65 -18.37 13.07 12.43
N MET A 66 -17.29 12.68 11.78
CA MET A 66 -17.10 11.30 11.32
C MET A 66 -16.96 10.32 12.49
N ALA A 67 -16.36 10.74 13.61
CA ALA A 67 -16.27 9.91 14.80
C ALA A 67 -17.63 9.63 15.45
N LEU A 68 -18.58 10.58 15.39
CA LEU A 68 -19.96 10.36 15.84
C LEU A 68 -20.67 9.35 14.93
N GLU A 69 -20.48 9.47 13.61
CA GLU A 69 -21.08 8.53 12.68
C GLU A 69 -20.54 7.11 12.85
N VAL A 70 -19.24 6.95 13.08
CA VAL A 70 -18.62 5.65 13.40
C VAL A 70 -19.21 5.07 14.67
N GLN A 71 -19.44 5.88 15.71
CA GLN A 71 -20.07 5.44 16.96
C GLN A 71 -21.47 4.89 16.72
N GLU A 72 -22.29 5.59 15.95
CA GLU A 72 -23.66 5.17 15.65
C GLU A 72 -23.68 3.90 14.78
N LYS A 73 -22.90 3.89 13.71
CA LYS A 73 -22.86 2.80 12.72
C LYS A 73 -22.37 1.49 13.32
N LEU A 74 -21.37 1.56 14.20
CA LEU A 74 -20.81 0.38 14.87
C LEU A 74 -21.38 0.16 16.27
N ASN A 75 -22.32 1.01 16.73
CA ASN A 75 -22.88 0.98 18.08
C ASN A 75 -21.81 0.91 19.19
N LEU A 76 -20.74 1.70 19.04
CA LEU A 76 -19.59 1.66 19.94
C LEU A 76 -19.91 2.31 21.29
N LYS A 77 -19.51 1.66 22.37
CA LYS A 77 -19.60 2.19 23.73
C LYS A 77 -18.30 2.90 24.12
N PRO A 78 -18.30 3.77 25.14
CA PRO A 78 -17.05 4.31 25.66
C PRO A 78 -16.12 3.18 26.10
N GLY A 79 -14.87 3.23 25.68
CA GLY A 79 -13.88 2.19 25.97
C GLY A 79 -13.88 1.01 24.99
N SER A 80 -14.70 1.04 23.93
CA SER A 80 -14.77 -0.05 22.95
C SER A 80 -13.44 -0.30 22.23
N THR A 81 -13.24 -1.55 21.80
CA THR A 81 -12.12 -1.97 20.96
C THR A 81 -12.54 -2.06 19.50
N LEU A 82 -11.94 -1.22 18.65
CA LEU A 82 -12.20 -1.19 17.21
C LEU A 82 -11.02 -1.83 16.46
N ALA A 83 -11.30 -2.78 15.56
CA ALA A 83 -10.31 -3.31 14.65
C ALA A 83 -10.34 -2.57 13.30
N VAL A 84 -9.17 -2.19 12.80
CA VAL A 84 -8.98 -1.53 11.51
C VAL A 84 -8.17 -2.45 10.60
N ILE A 85 -8.73 -2.79 9.46
CA ILE A 85 -8.23 -3.88 8.61
C ILE A 85 -7.64 -3.33 7.31
N SER A 86 -6.38 -3.69 7.03
CA SER A 86 -5.66 -3.39 5.80
C SER A 86 -5.75 -1.93 5.30
N PRO A 87 -5.51 -0.91 6.15
CA PRO A 87 -5.43 0.47 5.66
C PRO A 87 -4.24 0.65 4.71
N ILE A 88 -4.39 1.49 3.69
CA ILE A 88 -3.25 1.94 2.86
C ILE A 88 -2.29 2.75 3.74
N ALA A 89 -0.99 2.58 3.53
CA ALA A 89 0.07 3.31 4.21
C ALA A 89 0.19 4.73 3.62
N SER A 90 -0.60 5.67 4.14
CA SER A 90 -0.70 7.03 3.59
C SER A 90 -0.93 8.07 4.68
N ARG A 91 -0.03 9.05 4.74
CA ARG A 91 -0.21 10.24 5.58
C ARG A 91 -1.40 11.08 5.11
N ASN A 92 -1.58 11.19 3.80
CA ASN A 92 -2.60 12.07 3.23
C ASN A 92 -4.01 11.51 3.33
N ARG A 93 -4.17 10.18 3.34
CA ARG A 93 -5.51 9.56 3.38
C ARG A 93 -5.84 8.98 4.76
N PHE A 94 -4.94 8.21 5.36
CA PHE A 94 -5.28 7.42 6.53
C PHE A 94 -4.92 8.05 7.88
N ALA A 95 -4.05 9.07 7.94
CA ALA A 95 -3.67 9.68 9.21
C ALA A 95 -4.89 10.22 9.99
N LEU A 96 -5.69 11.07 9.36
CA LEU A 96 -6.90 11.61 10.00
C LEU A 96 -8.04 10.59 10.09
N ILE A 97 -8.11 9.60 9.21
CA ILE A 97 -9.05 8.47 9.37
C ILE A 97 -8.72 7.70 10.66
N MET A 98 -7.44 7.41 10.94
CA MET A 98 -7.03 6.75 12.18
C MET A 98 -7.42 7.56 13.42
N LYS A 99 -7.23 8.88 13.38
CA LYS A 99 -7.65 9.80 14.44
C LYS A 99 -9.17 9.76 14.65
N THR A 100 -9.96 9.82 13.57
CA THR A 100 -11.42 9.69 13.60
C THR A 100 -11.87 8.38 14.26
N LEU A 101 -11.31 7.25 13.82
CA LEU A 101 -11.66 5.92 14.34
C LEU A 101 -11.29 5.79 15.83
N ALA A 102 -10.17 6.37 16.25
CA ALA A 102 -9.77 6.42 17.66
C ALA A 102 -10.73 7.26 18.51
N MET A 103 -11.12 8.45 18.04
CA MET A 103 -12.09 9.31 18.72
C MET A 103 -13.43 8.60 18.93
N ALA A 104 -13.87 7.80 17.96
CA ALA A 104 -15.10 7.03 18.04
C ALA A 104 -15.12 6.03 19.21
N THR A 105 -13.96 5.53 19.63
CA THR A 105 -13.86 4.60 20.78
C THR A 105 -14.04 5.28 22.13
N ARG A 106 -13.91 6.61 22.20
CA ARG A 106 -14.03 7.43 23.43
C ARG A 106 -13.19 6.87 24.59
N GLY A 107 -11.87 6.81 24.40
CA GLY A 107 -10.94 6.30 25.42
C GLY A 107 -10.64 4.79 25.32
N GLY A 108 -11.08 4.14 24.25
CA GLY A 108 -10.93 2.71 24.04
C GLY A 108 -9.61 2.30 23.40
N LYS A 109 -9.68 1.29 22.53
CA LYS A 109 -8.52 0.70 21.86
C LYS A 109 -8.75 0.59 20.36
N VAL A 110 -7.73 0.90 19.57
CA VAL A 110 -7.72 0.66 18.12
C VAL A 110 -6.65 -0.39 17.81
N ILE A 111 -7.07 -1.48 17.19
CA ILE A 111 -6.18 -2.55 16.71
C ILE A 111 -6.06 -2.39 15.19
N VAL A 112 -4.88 -2.04 14.69
CA VAL A 112 -4.62 -1.92 13.26
C VAL A 112 -3.92 -3.17 12.77
N GLN A 113 -4.54 -3.88 11.83
CA GLN A 113 -3.88 -4.94 11.09
C GLN A 113 -3.34 -4.37 9.78
N MET A 114 -2.02 -4.47 9.61
CA MET A 114 -1.31 -4.11 8.39
C MET A 114 -0.97 -5.37 7.60
N SER A 115 -1.27 -5.35 6.29
CA SER A 115 -0.80 -6.38 5.34
C SER A 115 0.72 -6.35 5.23
N ILE A 116 1.34 -7.47 4.86
CA ILE A 116 2.80 -7.60 4.80
C ILE A 116 3.32 -8.24 3.52
N PRO A 117 4.51 -7.82 3.04
CA PRO A 117 5.30 -6.67 3.52
C PRO A 117 4.79 -5.32 3.00
N PHE A 118 3.86 -5.35 2.05
CA PHE A 118 3.25 -4.20 1.40
C PHE A 118 1.74 -4.13 1.68
N ASP A 119 1.17 -2.93 1.58
CA ASP A 119 -0.28 -2.75 1.49
C ASP A 119 -0.82 -3.13 0.09
N GLU A 120 -2.13 -2.96 -0.13
CA GLU A 120 -2.78 -3.35 -1.38
C GLU A 120 -2.32 -2.56 -2.62
N VAL A 121 -1.70 -1.39 -2.43
CA VAL A 121 -1.18 -0.54 -3.51
C VAL A 121 0.35 -0.58 -3.60
N GLY A 122 1.01 -1.42 -2.81
CA GLY A 122 2.45 -1.65 -2.89
C GLY A 122 3.29 -0.74 -1.99
N ASN A 123 2.70 0.08 -1.10
CA ASN A 123 3.51 0.81 -0.12
C ASN A 123 4.11 -0.16 0.89
N GLN A 124 5.40 -0.01 1.14
CA GLN A 124 6.10 -0.83 2.12
C GLN A 124 5.73 -0.41 3.53
N VAL A 125 5.21 -1.33 4.33
CA VAL A 125 4.81 -1.06 5.73
C VAL A 125 5.78 -1.64 6.74
N VAL A 126 6.62 -2.58 6.30
CA VAL A 126 7.64 -3.25 7.09
C VAL A 126 8.72 -3.79 6.15
N ASP A 127 9.95 -3.95 6.62
CA ASP A 127 11.04 -4.49 5.81
C ASP A 127 10.75 -5.94 5.34
N GLU A 128 10.91 -6.18 4.03
CA GLU A 128 10.60 -7.47 3.41
C GLU A 128 11.55 -8.57 3.89
N GLU A 129 12.84 -8.28 4.00
CA GLU A 129 13.84 -9.23 4.49
C GLU A 129 13.57 -9.58 5.96
N PHE A 130 13.28 -8.58 6.79
CA PHE A 130 12.89 -8.74 8.18
C PHE A 130 11.69 -9.66 8.32
N VAL A 131 10.58 -9.37 7.63
CA VAL A 131 9.35 -10.17 7.72
C VAL A 131 9.57 -11.59 7.23
N THR A 132 10.18 -11.75 6.06
CA THR A 132 10.40 -13.07 5.45
C THR A 132 11.22 -13.95 6.37
N THR A 133 12.32 -13.39 6.89
CA THR A 133 13.20 -14.09 7.81
C THR A 133 12.49 -14.39 9.13
N ARG A 134 11.77 -13.41 9.69
CA ARG A 134 11.09 -13.55 10.98
C ARG A 134 10.02 -14.64 10.94
N LEU A 135 9.12 -14.59 9.96
CA LEU A 135 8.06 -15.60 9.82
C LEU A 135 8.64 -16.99 9.57
N ARG A 136 9.74 -17.11 8.80
CA ARG A 136 10.46 -18.38 8.63
C ARG A 136 10.99 -18.90 9.97
N LEU A 137 11.68 -18.06 10.75
CA LEU A 137 12.19 -18.44 12.07
C LEU A 137 11.08 -18.89 13.01
N LYS A 138 9.93 -18.19 13.03
CA LYS A 138 8.77 -18.54 13.85
C LYS A 138 8.16 -19.88 13.44
N LYS A 139 8.00 -20.13 12.13
CA LYS A 139 7.56 -21.44 11.60
C LYS A 139 8.51 -22.56 12.00
N THR A 140 9.82 -22.34 11.85
CA THR A 140 10.83 -23.31 12.26
C THR A 140 10.79 -23.57 13.76
N LEU A 141 10.66 -22.52 14.58
CA LEU A 141 10.52 -22.65 16.04
C LEU A 141 9.31 -23.49 16.40
N GLN A 142 8.14 -23.21 15.80
CA GLN A 142 6.92 -23.96 16.06
C GLN A 142 7.11 -25.44 15.71
N SER A 143 7.64 -25.76 14.53
CA SER A 143 7.91 -27.15 14.14
C SER A 143 8.88 -27.85 15.10
N LEU A 144 9.91 -27.16 15.58
CA LEU A 144 10.85 -27.70 16.56
C LEU A 144 10.19 -27.93 17.93
N LEU A 145 9.31 -27.02 18.37
CA LEU A 145 8.56 -27.16 19.63
C LEU A 145 7.60 -28.35 19.58
N ASP A 146 6.90 -28.54 18.45
CA ASP A 146 5.99 -29.66 18.24
C ASP A 146 6.76 -30.99 18.20
N ALA A 147 7.90 -31.02 17.50
CA ALA A 147 8.78 -32.19 17.45
C ALA A 147 9.55 -32.44 18.75
N ARG A 148 9.70 -31.43 19.61
CA ARG A 148 10.50 -31.50 20.83
C ARG A 148 10.08 -32.67 21.70
N GLY A 149 8.77 -32.86 21.94
CA GLY A 149 8.22 -33.98 22.72
C GLY A 149 9.16 -34.46 23.84
N ASN A 150 9.64 -35.71 23.72
CA ASN A 150 10.63 -36.36 24.61
C ASN A 150 12.07 -36.34 24.06
N THR A 151 12.40 -35.39 23.19
CA THR A 151 13.71 -35.24 22.53
C THR A 151 14.43 -33.96 23.01
N PRO A 152 15.03 -33.95 24.21
CA PRO A 152 15.74 -32.79 24.76
C PRO A 152 16.83 -32.22 23.85
N MET A 153 17.40 -33.05 22.96
CA MET A 153 18.45 -32.63 22.03
C MET A 153 17.98 -31.52 21.07
N LEU A 154 16.68 -31.41 20.79
CA LEU A 154 16.12 -30.34 19.95
C LEU A 154 16.22 -28.96 20.61
N ASN A 155 16.45 -28.87 21.92
CA ASN A 155 16.68 -27.60 22.59
C ASN A 155 17.91 -26.87 22.03
N VAL A 156 18.90 -27.59 21.47
CA VAL A 156 20.07 -26.99 20.81
C VAL A 156 19.68 -26.19 19.56
N LEU A 157 18.71 -26.68 18.78
CA LEU A 157 18.20 -25.95 17.62
C LEU A 157 17.25 -24.83 18.05
N ILE A 158 16.40 -25.09 19.05
CA ILE A 158 15.47 -24.09 19.58
C ILE A 158 16.22 -22.87 20.12
N ARG A 159 17.32 -23.04 20.85
CA ARG A 159 18.10 -21.90 21.37
C ARG A 159 18.69 -21.04 20.24
N GLU A 160 19.08 -21.62 19.11
CA GLU A 160 19.63 -20.89 17.98
C GLU A 160 18.56 -20.06 17.30
N ILE A 161 17.36 -20.62 17.12
CA ILE A 161 16.22 -19.88 16.57
C ILE A 161 15.77 -18.76 17.51
N VAL A 162 15.70 -19.01 18.82
CA VAL A 162 15.37 -17.98 19.82
C VAL A 162 16.42 -16.87 19.84
N ALA A 163 17.71 -17.22 19.75
CA ALA A 163 18.78 -16.24 19.61
C ALA A 163 18.61 -15.41 18.33
N ALA A 164 18.34 -16.04 17.19
CA ALA A 164 18.12 -15.35 15.94
C ALA A 164 16.91 -14.39 16.00
N LEU A 165 15.78 -14.82 16.56
CA LEU A 165 14.59 -13.97 16.75
C LEU A 165 14.90 -12.76 17.64
N LYS A 166 15.65 -12.97 18.73
CA LYS A 166 16.01 -11.90 19.66
C LYS A 166 17.05 -10.94 19.10
N LEU A 167 18.03 -11.44 18.36
CA LEU A 167 19.01 -10.61 17.64
C LEU A 167 18.31 -9.75 16.58
N GLN A 168 17.34 -10.32 15.87
CA GLN A 168 16.56 -9.58 14.89
C GLN A 168 15.74 -8.46 15.53
N GLU A 169 15.17 -8.66 16.72
CA GLU A 169 14.45 -7.63 17.49
C GLU A 169 15.34 -6.42 17.83
N ILE A 170 16.64 -6.61 18.01
CA ILE A 170 17.60 -5.54 18.30
C ILE A 170 18.39 -5.07 17.07
N GLY A 171 17.90 -5.37 15.86
CA GLY A 171 18.40 -4.79 14.61
C GLY A 171 19.47 -5.59 13.86
N TYR A 172 19.73 -6.84 14.25
CA TYR A 172 20.62 -7.70 13.49
C TYR A 172 19.88 -8.35 12.31
N HIS A 173 20.49 -8.35 11.13
CA HIS A 173 19.98 -9.10 9.99
C HIS A 173 20.53 -10.53 10.02
N ILE A 174 19.63 -11.52 9.99
CA ILE A 174 20.01 -12.93 10.07
C ILE A 174 20.31 -13.46 8.67
N ILE A 175 21.58 -13.67 8.37
CA ILE A 175 22.04 -14.12 7.05
C ILE A 175 21.91 -15.64 6.92
N ALA A 176 22.39 -16.38 7.91
CA ALA A 176 22.40 -17.84 7.87
C ALA A 176 22.37 -18.48 9.26
N ILE A 177 21.84 -19.70 9.34
CA ILE A 177 21.81 -20.54 10.55
C ILE A 177 22.30 -21.93 10.17
N ARG A 178 23.56 -22.26 10.49
CA ARG A 178 24.25 -23.46 9.96
C ARG A 178 23.43 -24.74 10.03
N LYS A 179 22.79 -25.03 11.16
CA LYS A 179 22.07 -26.29 11.41
C LYS A 179 20.69 -26.35 10.74
N ILE A 180 20.20 -25.25 10.19
CA ILE A 180 18.87 -25.13 9.61
C ILE A 180 18.96 -24.88 8.10
N THR A 181 19.76 -23.92 7.67
CA THR A 181 19.90 -23.57 6.26
C THR A 181 20.83 -24.51 5.50
N GLY A 182 21.61 -25.35 6.19
CA GLY A 182 22.65 -26.20 5.59
C GLY A 182 23.81 -25.40 4.95
N GLN A 183 23.72 -24.08 4.98
CA GLN A 183 24.70 -23.10 4.52
C GLN A 183 25.05 -22.24 5.74
N GLY A 184 26.35 -22.12 6.06
CA GLY A 184 26.84 -21.37 7.22
C GLY A 184 27.92 -22.14 7.99
N ILE A 185 28.92 -21.42 8.48
CA ILE A 185 30.08 -22.00 9.21
C ILE A 185 29.86 -21.89 10.73
N ALA A 186 29.28 -20.76 11.17
CA ALA A 186 28.88 -20.49 12.55
C ALA A 186 27.44 -20.92 12.84
N ASP A 187 27.09 -21.11 14.12
CA ASP A 187 25.69 -21.35 14.53
C ASP A 187 24.75 -20.28 13.95
N LEU A 188 25.10 -18.98 14.07
CA LEU A 188 24.48 -17.88 13.34
C LEU A 188 25.52 -17.03 12.60
N THR A 189 25.18 -16.62 11.39
CA THR A 189 25.89 -15.55 10.66
C THR A 189 24.93 -14.38 10.51
N VAL A 190 25.37 -13.19 10.94
CA VAL A 190 24.50 -12.01 11.05
C VAL A 190 25.20 -10.77 10.52
N ARG A 191 24.42 -9.79 10.08
CA ARG A 191 24.89 -8.41 9.93
C ARG A 191 24.43 -7.61 11.14
N THR A 192 25.36 -6.94 11.79
CA THR A 192 25.08 -6.02 12.90
C THR A 192 24.28 -4.79 12.42
N PRO A 193 23.64 -4.04 13.33
CA PRO A 193 22.99 -2.77 13.00
C PRO A 193 23.91 -1.78 12.29
N GLU A 194 25.22 -1.81 12.58
CA GLU A 194 26.24 -0.97 11.92
C GLU A 194 26.70 -1.50 10.55
N GLY A 195 26.09 -2.57 10.04
CA GLY A 195 26.40 -3.15 8.74
C GLY A 195 27.56 -4.14 8.72
N LYS A 196 28.23 -4.40 9.86
CA LYS A 196 29.37 -5.32 9.95
C LYS A 196 28.92 -6.77 9.94
N LEU A 197 29.64 -7.61 9.20
CA LEU A 197 29.42 -9.06 9.20
C LEU A 197 29.98 -9.67 10.50
N ALA A 198 29.17 -10.47 11.18
CA ALA A 198 29.52 -11.10 12.45
C ALA A 198 29.14 -12.59 12.46
N VAL A 199 29.96 -13.38 13.17
CA VAL A 199 29.64 -14.76 13.52
C VAL A 199 29.20 -14.83 14.97
N VAL A 200 28.14 -15.60 15.26
CA VAL A 200 27.64 -15.80 16.62
C VAL A 200 27.59 -17.29 16.93
N GLU A 201 28.29 -17.70 17.98
CA GLU A 201 28.17 -19.05 18.55
C GLU A 201 27.19 -19.05 19.71
N VAL A 202 26.26 -20.02 19.70
CA VAL A 202 25.15 -20.05 20.66
C VAL A 202 25.35 -21.20 21.64
N THR A 203 25.25 -20.92 22.93
CA THR A 203 25.42 -21.87 24.03
C THR A 203 24.25 -21.77 25.02
N PHE A 204 24.17 -22.71 25.96
CA PHE A 204 23.28 -22.57 27.13
C PHE A 204 23.95 -21.87 28.30
N ALA A 205 25.25 -22.14 28.52
CA ALA A 205 25.97 -21.68 29.71
C ALA A 205 27.47 -21.45 29.49
N ASP A 206 28.13 -22.32 28.71
CA ASP A 206 29.58 -22.28 28.49
C ASP A 206 29.98 -21.14 27.53
N MET A 207 29.99 -19.92 28.05
CA MET A 207 30.25 -18.68 27.30
C MET A 207 31.69 -18.60 26.82
N GLU A 208 32.65 -19.03 27.65
CA GLU A 208 34.09 -18.99 27.31
C GLU A 208 34.39 -19.88 26.10
N ARG A 209 33.87 -21.11 26.08
CA ARG A 209 34.03 -21.99 24.93
C ARG A 209 33.35 -21.44 23.67
N ALA A 210 32.15 -20.89 23.81
CA ALA A 210 31.44 -20.30 22.69
C ALA A 210 32.21 -19.09 22.12
N ALA A 211 32.76 -18.23 22.97
CA ALA A 211 33.57 -17.08 22.57
C ALA A 211 34.84 -17.52 21.82
N ASN A 212 35.61 -18.46 22.37
CA ASN A 212 36.79 -18.98 21.69
C ASN A 212 36.46 -19.61 20.32
N LYS A 213 35.38 -20.38 20.25
CA LYS A 213 34.91 -21.00 19.00
C LYS A 213 34.46 -19.95 17.97
N ALA A 214 33.78 -18.89 18.39
CA ALA A 214 33.39 -17.79 17.51
C ALA A 214 34.62 -17.07 16.93
N ILE A 215 35.66 -16.85 17.73
CA ILE A 215 36.92 -16.23 17.29
C ILE A 215 37.62 -17.11 16.25
N GLU A 216 37.61 -18.43 16.44
CA GLU A 216 38.17 -19.39 15.49
C GLU A 216 37.38 -19.36 14.16
N ILE A 217 36.06 -19.56 14.22
CA ILE A 217 35.19 -19.61 13.04
C ILE A 217 35.22 -18.32 12.24
N LYS A 218 35.34 -17.17 12.91
CA LYS A 218 35.46 -15.87 12.22
C LYS A 218 36.59 -15.88 11.18
N ARG A 219 37.69 -16.59 11.42
CA ARG A 219 38.82 -16.68 10.48
C ARG A 219 38.46 -17.39 9.19
N ASP A 220 37.48 -18.30 9.26
CA ASP A 220 37.02 -19.12 8.14
C ASP A 220 35.85 -18.49 7.38
N VAL A 221 35.26 -17.39 7.90
CA VAL A 221 34.17 -16.67 7.25
C VAL A 221 34.72 -15.41 6.56
N PRO A 222 34.82 -15.40 5.22
CA PRO A 222 35.34 -14.26 4.49
C PRO A 222 34.54 -12.98 4.77
N GLY A 223 35.25 -11.90 5.12
CA GLY A 223 34.64 -10.60 5.41
C GLY A 223 34.01 -10.46 6.80
N ALA A 224 34.04 -11.50 7.65
CA ALA A 224 33.55 -11.37 9.03
C ALA A 224 34.46 -10.45 9.85
N GLU A 225 33.90 -9.37 10.38
CA GLU A 225 34.61 -8.35 11.17
C GLU A 225 34.50 -8.61 12.67
N LEU A 226 33.42 -9.24 13.11
CA LEU A 226 33.11 -9.44 14.53
C LEU A 226 32.89 -10.92 14.85
N ALA A 227 33.24 -11.30 16.07
CA ALA A 227 32.95 -12.61 16.64
C ALA A 227 32.20 -12.39 17.95
N MET A 228 31.08 -13.08 18.13
CA MET A 228 30.20 -12.92 19.26
C MET A 228 29.81 -14.27 19.86
N ALA A 229 29.46 -14.27 21.13
CA ALA A 229 28.89 -15.44 21.80
C ALA A 229 27.57 -15.07 22.46
N ALA A 230 26.61 -15.99 22.37
CA ALA A 230 25.28 -15.84 22.94
C ALA A 230 24.94 -17.03 23.84
N ALA A 231 24.68 -16.79 25.12
CA ALA A 231 24.15 -17.79 26.04
C ALA A 231 22.63 -17.62 26.19
N VAL A 232 21.86 -18.63 25.82
CA VAL A 232 20.40 -18.60 25.86
C VAL A 232 19.89 -19.45 27.01
N ASN A 233 19.15 -18.83 27.93
CA ASN A 233 18.44 -19.52 28.99
C ASN A 233 16.96 -19.65 28.62
N LEU A 234 16.54 -20.84 28.20
CA LEU A 234 15.16 -21.09 27.77
C LEU A 234 14.17 -21.12 28.95
N GLU A 235 14.62 -21.47 30.15
CA GLU A 235 13.78 -21.56 31.36
C GLU A 235 13.49 -20.18 31.93
N HIS A 236 14.55 -19.38 32.12
CA HIS A 236 14.46 -18.02 32.63
C HIS A 236 14.25 -16.96 31.54
N LYS A 237 14.14 -17.39 30.27
CA LYS A 237 13.75 -16.59 29.11
C LYS A 237 14.61 -15.34 28.87
N TYR A 238 15.93 -15.48 29.00
CA TYR A 238 16.87 -14.41 28.66
C TYR A 238 18.04 -14.92 27.80
N LEU A 239 18.62 -14.01 27.03
CA LEU A 239 19.84 -14.21 26.26
C LEU A 239 20.93 -13.29 26.84
N THR A 240 22.15 -13.79 26.97
CA THR A 240 23.33 -12.97 27.29
C THR A 240 24.22 -12.93 26.05
N LEU A 241 24.55 -11.73 25.58
CA LEU A 241 25.31 -11.48 24.36
C LEU A 241 26.62 -10.78 24.69
N VAL A 242 27.74 -11.25 24.13
CA VAL A 242 29.07 -10.67 24.36
C VAL A 242 29.85 -10.55 23.06
N ASP A 243 30.72 -9.55 22.96
CA ASP A 243 31.85 -9.58 22.02
C ASP A 243 32.83 -10.66 22.49
N ALA A 244 33.11 -11.64 21.64
CA ALA A 244 33.87 -12.81 22.01
C ALA A 244 35.32 -12.46 22.39
N LYS A 245 35.96 -11.53 21.67
CA LYS A 245 37.35 -11.17 21.92
C LYS A 245 37.48 -10.42 23.23
N LYS A 246 36.61 -9.42 23.44
CA LYS A 246 36.60 -8.65 24.69
C LYS A 246 36.28 -9.54 25.89
N TYR A 247 35.35 -10.49 25.75
CA TYR A 247 35.00 -11.42 26.81
C TYR A 247 36.21 -12.28 27.23
N VAL A 248 36.95 -12.84 26.27
CA VAL A 248 38.14 -13.65 26.56
C VAL A 248 39.27 -12.81 27.17
N GLU A 249 39.42 -11.54 26.75
CA GLU A 249 40.50 -10.66 27.24
C GLU A 249 40.19 -9.98 28.59
N LYS A 250 38.93 -9.63 28.85
CA LYS A 250 38.52 -8.75 29.96
C LYS A 250 37.40 -9.31 30.86
N GLY A 251 36.84 -10.48 30.54
CA GLY A 251 35.73 -11.09 31.27
C GLY A 251 34.35 -10.47 30.94
N GLU A 252 33.38 -10.68 31.84
CA GLU A 252 31.95 -10.37 31.66
C GLU A 252 31.56 -8.88 31.55
N GLY A 253 32.48 -7.94 31.74
CA GLY A 253 32.18 -6.52 31.98
C GLY A 253 31.38 -5.77 30.91
N GLU A 254 31.22 -6.33 29.70
CA GLU A 254 30.42 -5.74 28.60
C GLU A 254 29.26 -6.65 28.14
N ALA A 255 28.81 -7.60 28.97
CA ALA A 255 27.72 -8.51 28.59
C ALA A 255 26.35 -7.81 28.55
N VAL A 256 25.63 -7.99 27.44
CA VAL A 256 24.26 -7.48 27.25
C VAL A 256 23.27 -8.59 27.58
N LYS A 257 22.41 -8.36 28.58
CA LYS A 257 21.34 -9.30 28.94
C LYS A 257 20.00 -8.85 28.32
N LEU A 258 19.41 -9.71 27.52
CA LEU A 258 18.21 -9.47 26.73
C LEU A 258 17.08 -10.41 27.19
N ASP A 259 16.03 -9.86 27.80
CA ASP A 259 14.85 -10.62 28.17
C ASP A 259 13.97 -10.89 26.95
N PHE A 260 13.47 -12.11 26.80
CA PHE A 260 12.49 -12.47 25.77
C PHE A 260 11.20 -13.08 26.35
N SER A 261 10.96 -12.90 27.65
CA SER A 261 9.81 -13.49 28.34
C SER A 261 8.48 -12.95 27.79
N GLN A 262 8.46 -11.69 27.36
CA GLN A 262 7.28 -11.01 26.82
C GLN A 262 6.95 -11.41 25.37
N GLN A 263 7.90 -12.01 24.65
CA GLN A 263 7.75 -12.39 23.25
C GLN A 263 7.36 -13.86 23.07
N GLN A 264 7.27 -14.64 24.15
CA GLN A 264 7.06 -16.08 24.06
C GLN A 264 5.80 -16.45 23.29
N ASP A 265 4.66 -15.83 23.63
CA ASP A 265 3.39 -16.09 22.96
C ASP A 265 3.41 -15.61 21.51
N SER A 266 4.06 -14.47 21.27
CA SER A 266 4.19 -13.95 19.91
C SER A 266 5.06 -14.84 19.03
N TYR A 267 6.11 -15.49 19.56
CA TYR A 267 7.00 -16.36 18.79
C TYR A 267 6.30 -17.57 18.18
N THR A 268 5.23 -18.07 18.81
CA THR A 268 4.44 -19.20 18.31
C THR A 268 3.38 -18.81 17.27
N GLU A 269 3.11 -17.52 17.10
CA GLU A 269 2.18 -17.01 16.07
C GLU A 269 2.87 -16.92 14.70
N THR A 270 2.91 -18.03 13.98
CA THR A 270 3.76 -18.23 12.79
C THR A 270 3.45 -17.39 11.54
N ASP A 271 2.31 -16.70 11.52
CA ASP A 271 1.79 -15.91 10.39
C ASP A 271 1.48 -14.45 10.77
N ALA A 272 1.92 -14.00 11.95
CA ALA A 272 1.79 -12.62 12.40
C ALA A 272 3.09 -12.10 13.02
N ILE A 273 3.29 -10.80 13.02
CA ILE A 273 4.36 -10.12 13.78
C ILE A 273 3.70 -9.03 14.62
N PHE A 274 4.00 -9.05 15.91
CA PHE A 274 3.44 -8.10 16.86
C PHE A 274 4.43 -6.97 17.17
N THR A 275 3.93 -5.84 17.65
CA THR A 275 4.76 -4.67 18.01
C THR A 275 5.79 -4.96 19.11
N ASN A 276 5.50 -5.83 20.07
CA ASN A 276 6.45 -6.25 21.12
C ASN A 276 7.64 -7.05 20.57
N GLU A 277 7.56 -7.53 19.33
CA GLU A 277 8.62 -8.29 18.65
C GLU A 277 9.63 -7.42 17.92
N MET A 278 9.37 -6.11 17.82
CA MET A 278 10.10 -5.18 16.96
C MET A 278 10.98 -4.21 17.76
N GLY A 279 10.94 -4.23 19.09
CA GLY A 279 11.71 -3.30 19.92
C GLY A 279 11.56 -1.85 19.46
N ASP A 280 12.69 -1.16 19.34
CA ASP A 280 12.78 0.21 18.83
C ASP A 280 13.04 0.27 17.31
N LEU A 281 12.90 -0.84 16.58
CA LEU A 281 13.11 -0.85 15.13
C LEU A 281 12.12 0.06 14.44
N VAL A 282 12.62 0.90 13.56
CA VAL A 282 11.85 1.82 12.71
C VAL A 282 11.88 1.29 11.29
N PHE A 283 10.70 1.15 10.69
CA PHE A 283 10.57 0.72 9.29
C PHE A 283 10.01 1.87 8.46
N SER A 284 10.89 2.82 8.15
CA SER A 284 10.55 3.95 7.29
C SER A 284 10.30 3.48 5.86
N HIS A 285 9.21 3.97 5.28
CA HIS A 285 8.91 3.75 3.87
C HIS A 285 10.05 4.32 2.99
N PRO A 286 10.54 3.59 1.98
CA PRO A 286 11.76 3.95 1.23
C PRO A 286 11.65 5.28 0.48
N VAL A 287 10.45 5.65 0.05
CA VAL A 287 10.20 6.90 -0.69
C VAL A 287 9.86 8.09 0.23
N THR A 288 9.02 7.89 1.25
CA THR A 288 8.47 9.00 2.05
C THR A 288 9.25 9.24 3.35
N GLY A 289 10.05 8.26 3.78
CA GLY A 289 10.77 8.29 5.06
C GLY A 289 9.90 8.07 6.29
N VAL A 290 8.59 7.85 6.12
CA VAL A 290 7.62 7.73 7.23
C VAL A 290 7.53 6.29 7.72
N ASP A 291 7.62 6.07 9.03
CA ASP A 291 7.17 4.83 9.68
C ASP A 291 5.66 4.92 9.93
N TYR A 292 4.88 4.19 9.13
CA TYR A 292 3.42 4.25 9.18
C TYR A 292 2.83 3.61 10.45
N ARG A 293 3.55 2.68 11.10
CA ARG A 293 3.14 2.17 12.42
C ARG A 293 3.22 3.30 13.44
N GLU A 294 4.32 4.04 13.48
CA GLU A 294 4.48 5.18 14.39
C GLU A 294 3.45 6.27 14.12
N LEU A 295 3.28 6.67 12.85
CA LEU A 295 2.29 7.67 12.46
C LEU A 295 0.88 7.27 12.91
N TYR A 296 0.45 6.03 12.66
CA TYR A 296 -0.90 5.59 13.02
C TYR A 296 -1.08 5.46 14.53
N LEU A 297 -0.07 4.98 15.26
CA LEU A 297 -0.12 4.97 16.73
C LEU A 297 -0.23 6.38 17.30
N GLN A 298 0.50 7.36 16.74
CA GLN A 298 0.40 8.76 17.12
C GLN A 298 -1.01 9.31 16.86
N MET A 299 -1.55 9.13 15.65
CA MET A 299 -2.90 9.60 15.31
C MET A 299 -3.98 8.98 16.19
N ILE A 300 -3.84 7.69 16.54
CA ILE A 300 -4.73 6.99 17.47
C ILE A 300 -4.64 7.61 18.87
N GLN A 301 -3.43 7.92 19.35
CA GLN A 301 -3.21 8.55 20.64
C GLN A 301 -3.79 9.97 20.69
N GLU A 302 -3.62 10.76 19.63
CA GLU A 302 -4.24 12.08 19.49
C GLU A 302 -5.77 12.02 19.46
N GLY A 303 -6.33 10.94 18.90
CA GLY A 303 -7.76 10.64 18.99
C GLY A 303 -8.23 10.16 20.36
N GLY A 304 -7.32 10.02 21.33
CA GLY A 304 -7.62 9.66 22.72
C GLY A 304 -7.78 8.17 22.97
N ALA A 305 -7.29 7.28 22.10
CA ALA A 305 -7.38 5.83 22.26
C ALA A 305 -6.00 5.17 22.41
N LYS A 306 -5.97 3.91 22.85
CA LYS A 306 -4.76 3.08 22.86
C LYS A 306 -4.59 2.36 21.52
N GLY A 307 -3.47 2.56 20.85
CA GLY A 307 -3.15 1.88 19.60
C GLY A 307 -2.41 0.55 19.80
N LYS A 308 -2.72 -0.44 18.96
CA LYS A 308 -1.89 -1.64 18.77
C LYS A 308 -1.82 -1.97 17.29
N VAL A 309 -0.62 -2.23 16.77
CA VAL A 309 -0.42 -2.68 15.39
C VAL A 309 -0.05 -4.17 15.39
N ILE A 310 -0.58 -4.91 14.42
CA ILE A 310 -0.21 -6.27 14.07
C ILE A 310 0.05 -6.36 12.57
N PHE A 311 1.14 -7.04 12.19
CA PHE A 311 1.56 -7.23 10.83
C PHE A 311 1.27 -8.66 10.40
N THR A 312 0.33 -8.87 9.48
CA THR A 312 -0.10 -10.21 9.05
C THR A 312 -0.93 -10.12 7.77
N ASN A 313 -0.89 -11.15 6.93
CA ASN A 313 -1.82 -11.29 5.78
C ASN A 313 -3.12 -12.01 6.15
N ASN A 314 -3.27 -12.44 7.41
CA ASN A 314 -4.49 -13.01 7.95
C ASN A 314 -5.22 -11.97 8.80
N PRO A 315 -6.19 -11.22 8.24
CA PRO A 315 -6.84 -10.13 8.96
C PRO A 315 -7.62 -10.59 10.20
N LEU A 316 -8.00 -11.88 10.28
CA LEU A 316 -8.73 -12.44 11.41
C LEU A 316 -7.87 -12.57 12.69
N LYS A 317 -6.54 -12.42 12.59
CA LYS A 317 -5.65 -12.42 13.77
C LYS A 317 -5.90 -11.27 14.73
N VAL A 318 -6.67 -10.25 14.32
CA VAL A 318 -7.15 -9.21 15.26
C VAL A 318 -7.93 -9.82 16.44
N TYR A 319 -8.64 -10.93 16.26
CA TYR A 319 -9.36 -11.61 17.35
C TYR A 319 -8.42 -12.20 18.41
N ASN A 320 -7.15 -12.47 18.09
CA ASN A 320 -6.15 -12.92 19.06
C ASN A 320 -5.69 -11.80 20.00
N LEU A 321 -6.11 -10.55 19.74
CA LEU A 321 -5.71 -9.36 20.51
C LEU A 321 -6.77 -8.90 21.52
N GLY A 322 -7.77 -9.73 21.78
CA GLY A 322 -8.82 -9.53 22.77
C GLY A 322 -10.20 -9.39 22.13
N TYR A 323 -11.18 -9.04 22.96
CA TYR A 323 -12.53 -8.74 22.50
C TYR A 323 -12.54 -7.51 21.60
N ILE A 324 -13.33 -7.57 20.54
CA ILE A 324 -13.52 -6.50 19.55
C ILE A 324 -15.01 -6.15 19.54
N ASP A 325 -15.33 -4.87 19.57
CA ASP A 325 -16.70 -4.34 19.56
C ASP A 325 -17.17 -3.95 18.15
N GLY A 326 -16.25 -3.75 17.21
CA GLY A 326 -16.56 -3.45 15.81
C GLY A 326 -15.34 -3.59 14.91
N VAL A 327 -15.59 -3.74 13.61
CA VAL A 327 -14.56 -3.87 12.57
C VAL A 327 -14.78 -2.78 11.51
N CYS A 328 -13.73 -2.01 11.22
CA CYS A 328 -13.68 -1.06 10.13
C CYS A 328 -12.66 -1.53 9.09
N ILE A 329 -13.12 -1.82 7.88
CA ILE A 329 -12.26 -2.22 6.77
C ILE A 329 -11.72 -0.96 6.12
N GLY A 330 -10.41 -0.77 6.26
CA GLY A 330 -9.63 0.33 5.69
C GLY A 330 -9.12 0.06 4.29
N ALA A 331 -9.17 -1.18 3.78
CA ALA A 331 -8.84 -1.43 2.38
C ALA A 331 -9.74 -0.59 1.47
N VAL A 332 -9.16 -0.04 0.41
CA VAL A 332 -9.85 0.65 -0.67
C VAL A 332 -10.33 -0.37 -1.68
N HIS A 333 -9.45 -1.21 -2.23
CA HIS A 333 -9.79 -2.10 -3.36
C HIS A 333 -10.30 -3.46 -2.92
N GLU A 334 -9.68 -4.05 -1.89
CA GLU A 334 -10.08 -5.39 -1.38
C GLU A 334 -11.27 -5.36 -0.39
N ARG A 335 -11.89 -4.20 -0.19
CA ARG A 335 -12.85 -3.95 0.91
C ARG A 335 -14.02 -4.92 0.99
N GLU A 336 -14.66 -5.23 -0.15
CA GLU A 336 -15.86 -6.10 -0.18
C GLU A 336 -15.47 -7.55 0.08
N LYS A 337 -14.35 -8.01 -0.50
CA LYS A 337 -13.77 -9.34 -0.24
C LYS A 337 -13.42 -9.52 1.24
N LEU A 338 -12.81 -8.51 1.87
CA LEU A 338 -12.51 -8.53 3.29
C LEU A 338 -13.79 -8.51 4.14
N ARG A 339 -14.83 -7.75 3.73
CA ARG A 339 -16.12 -7.73 4.42
C ARG A 339 -16.78 -9.10 4.40
N GLU A 340 -16.82 -9.73 3.24
CA GLU A 340 -17.31 -11.10 3.06
C GLU A 340 -16.50 -12.10 3.89
N LEU A 341 -15.18 -11.94 3.99
CA LEU A 341 -14.35 -12.79 4.86
C LEU A 341 -14.78 -12.69 6.34
N PHE A 342 -14.98 -11.49 6.88
CA PHE A 342 -15.43 -11.33 8.28
C PHE A 342 -16.85 -11.87 8.50
N HIS A 343 -17.76 -11.64 7.55
CA HIS A 343 -19.12 -12.18 7.64
C HIS A 343 -19.16 -13.71 7.57
N SER A 344 -18.40 -14.31 6.64
CA SER A 344 -18.32 -15.77 6.49
C SER A 344 -17.62 -16.46 7.65
N PHE A 345 -16.69 -15.77 8.33
CA PHE A 345 -16.08 -16.25 9.57
C PHE A 345 -17.03 -16.15 10.79
N GLY A 346 -18.20 -15.52 10.62
CA GLY A 346 -19.21 -15.40 11.67
C GLY A 346 -18.94 -14.26 12.65
N ALA A 347 -18.38 -13.13 12.18
CA ALA A 347 -18.21 -11.94 13.01
C ALA A 347 -19.55 -11.57 13.70
N MET A 348 -19.56 -11.59 15.03
CA MET A 348 -20.73 -11.26 15.85
C MET A 348 -20.85 -9.77 16.17
N VAL A 349 -19.96 -8.96 15.60
CA VAL A 349 -19.88 -7.52 15.80
C VAL A 349 -20.16 -6.79 14.49
N PRO A 350 -20.60 -5.53 14.52
CA PRO A 350 -20.78 -4.74 13.31
C PRO A 350 -19.49 -4.64 12.50
N VAL A 351 -19.60 -4.88 11.19
CA VAL A 351 -18.51 -4.75 10.22
C VAL A 351 -18.90 -3.68 9.20
N THR A 352 -18.07 -2.65 9.08
CA THR A 352 -18.25 -1.56 8.11
C THR A 352 -17.00 -1.35 7.27
N THR A 353 -17.10 -0.59 6.19
CA THR A 353 -15.97 -0.13 5.39
C THR A 353 -15.79 1.38 5.54
N ILE A 354 -14.59 1.90 5.27
CA ILE A 354 -14.37 3.36 5.25
C ILE A 354 -15.25 4.10 4.24
N ARG A 355 -15.73 3.42 3.19
CA ARG A 355 -16.69 3.98 2.23
C ARG A 355 -18.05 4.27 2.86
N GLU A 356 -18.44 3.48 3.85
CA GLU A 356 -19.74 3.60 4.51
C GLU A 356 -19.71 4.62 5.65
N ILE A 357 -18.57 5.24 5.96
CA ILE A 357 -18.46 6.29 6.97
C ILE A 357 -18.46 7.62 6.24
N GLY A 358 -19.42 8.49 6.51
CA GLY A 358 -19.58 9.78 5.86
C GLY A 358 -20.69 9.79 4.80
N PRO A 359 -20.87 10.94 4.14
CA PRO A 359 -21.92 11.12 3.13
C PRO A 359 -21.70 10.21 1.92
N GLU A 360 -22.79 9.62 1.44
CA GLU A 360 -22.82 8.89 0.18
C GLU A 360 -22.38 9.77 -1.02
N PRO A 361 -21.88 9.17 -2.12
CA PRO A 361 -21.71 7.72 -2.36
C PRO A 361 -20.35 7.15 -1.91
N TRP A 362 -19.45 8.03 -1.42
CA TRP A 362 -18.05 7.71 -1.17
C TRP A 362 -17.70 7.58 0.31
N GLY A 363 -18.38 8.28 1.21
CA GLY A 363 -17.94 8.39 2.59
C GLY A 363 -16.49 8.88 2.66
N LEU A 364 -15.65 8.21 3.46
CA LEU A 364 -14.23 8.52 3.61
C LEU A 364 -13.33 7.82 2.57
N ILE A 365 -13.88 6.99 1.66
CA ILE A 365 -13.07 6.35 0.62
C ILE A 365 -12.59 7.41 -0.38
N GLY A 366 -11.29 7.44 -0.65
CA GLY A 366 -10.68 8.48 -1.49
C GLY A 366 -10.55 9.86 -0.82
N SER A 367 -10.92 10.02 0.45
CA SER A 367 -10.73 11.29 1.16
C SER A 367 -9.24 11.63 1.33
N ASN A 368 -8.94 12.92 1.47
CA ASN A 368 -7.59 13.41 1.70
C ASN A 368 -7.57 14.46 2.81
N VAL A 369 -6.45 14.58 3.51
CA VAL A 369 -6.24 15.62 4.52
C VAL A 369 -6.33 16.99 3.87
N SER A 370 -7.22 17.83 4.40
CA SER A 370 -7.29 19.25 4.06
C SER A 370 -6.61 20.10 5.13
N ASP A 371 -6.80 19.76 6.40
CA ASP A 371 -6.21 20.48 7.53
C ASP A 371 -5.91 19.49 8.67
N TYR A 372 -4.63 19.35 9.05
CA TYR A 372 -4.22 18.46 10.14
C TYR A 372 -4.59 18.99 11.52
N GLU A 373 -4.51 20.30 11.73
CA GLU A 373 -4.70 20.93 13.03
C GLU A 373 -6.19 20.91 13.40
N GLU A 374 -7.04 21.31 12.46
CA GLU A 374 -8.49 21.30 12.62
C GLU A 374 -9.12 19.91 12.40
N GLY A 375 -8.35 18.96 11.85
CA GLY A 375 -8.80 17.59 11.58
C GLY A 375 -9.88 17.54 10.49
N VAL A 376 -9.61 18.20 9.37
CA VAL A 376 -10.54 18.32 8.22
C VAL A 376 -10.09 17.43 7.08
N LEU A 377 -11.03 16.62 6.58
CA LEU A 377 -10.89 15.77 5.41
C LEU A 377 -11.68 16.37 4.24
N LYS A 378 -11.06 16.41 3.06
CA LYS A 378 -11.73 16.67 1.79
C LYS A 378 -12.21 15.34 1.22
N LEU A 379 -13.49 15.24 0.87
CA LEU A 379 -14.09 14.05 0.28
C LEU A 379 -14.00 14.06 -1.24
N LEU A 380 -14.37 12.94 -1.87
CA LEU A 380 -14.61 12.90 -3.31
C LEU A 380 -15.87 13.70 -3.70
N PRO A 381 -16.00 14.07 -4.99
CA PRO A 381 -17.20 14.73 -5.51
C PRO A 381 -18.47 13.92 -5.27
N GLU A 382 -19.57 14.60 -4.91
CA GLU A 382 -20.84 13.96 -4.55
C GLU A 382 -21.53 13.35 -5.77
N ASP A 383 -21.65 14.13 -6.83
CA ASP A 383 -22.45 13.89 -8.04
C ASP A 383 -21.58 13.87 -9.30
N ALA A 384 -20.40 13.23 -9.23
CA ALA A 384 -19.36 13.31 -10.27
C ALA A 384 -19.86 13.08 -11.71
N ASN A 385 -20.80 12.16 -11.92
CA ASN A 385 -21.40 11.92 -13.24
C ASN A 385 -22.32 13.06 -13.71
N GLU A 386 -23.11 13.65 -12.82
CA GLU A 386 -24.01 14.76 -13.14
C GLU A 386 -23.21 16.03 -13.40
N THR A 387 -22.23 16.33 -12.54
CA THR A 387 -21.27 17.41 -12.78
C THR A 387 -20.57 17.26 -14.14
N ALA A 388 -20.19 16.03 -14.55
CA ALA A 388 -19.61 15.78 -15.87
C ALA A 388 -20.57 16.12 -17.03
N GLU A 389 -21.87 15.83 -16.90
CA GLU A 389 -22.89 16.21 -17.89
C GLU A 389 -23.12 17.73 -17.94
N ASP A 390 -23.07 18.38 -16.79
CA ASP A 390 -23.24 19.84 -16.70
C ASP A 390 -22.08 20.58 -17.37
N ILE A 391 -20.86 20.12 -17.12
CA ILE A 391 -19.66 20.62 -17.81
C ILE A 391 -19.78 20.39 -19.33
N LYS A 392 -20.20 19.18 -19.76
CA LYS A 392 -20.40 18.85 -21.18
C LYS A 392 -21.37 19.84 -21.84
N ARG A 393 -22.53 20.05 -21.21
CA ARG A 393 -23.58 20.96 -21.68
C ARG A 393 -23.06 22.39 -21.78
N LYS A 394 -22.36 22.86 -20.74
CA LYS A 394 -21.80 24.21 -20.70
C LYS A 394 -20.74 24.45 -21.79
N ILE A 395 -19.86 23.48 -22.04
CA ILE A 395 -18.90 23.57 -23.15
C ILE A 395 -19.63 23.65 -24.48
N TYR A 396 -20.66 22.83 -24.70
CA TYR A 396 -21.44 22.88 -25.93
C TYR A 396 -22.12 24.23 -26.13
N GLU A 397 -22.73 24.80 -25.08
CA GLU A 397 -23.36 26.13 -25.12
C GLU A 397 -22.37 27.24 -25.50
N GLU A 398 -21.14 27.18 -24.99
CA GLU A 398 -20.14 28.23 -25.21
C GLU A 398 -19.30 28.09 -26.48
N THR A 399 -19.14 26.85 -26.97
CA THR A 399 -18.17 26.53 -28.04
C THR A 399 -18.83 25.88 -29.25
N GLY A 400 -20.04 25.34 -29.11
CA GLY A 400 -20.70 24.49 -30.10
C GLY A 400 -20.02 23.14 -30.33
N LYS A 401 -19.08 22.72 -29.46
CA LYS A 401 -18.31 21.49 -29.60
C LYS A 401 -18.88 20.35 -28.78
N ASP A 402 -19.05 19.19 -29.41
CA ASP A 402 -19.47 17.96 -28.74
C ASP A 402 -18.24 17.23 -28.19
N VAL A 403 -18.08 17.30 -26.87
CA VAL A 403 -16.96 16.69 -26.13
C VAL A 403 -17.50 15.70 -25.11
N GLU A 404 -16.64 14.82 -24.62
CA GLU A 404 -16.92 14.00 -23.45
C GLU A 404 -16.13 14.47 -22.23
N ILE A 405 -16.67 14.25 -21.03
CA ILE A 405 -16.08 14.69 -19.78
C ILE A 405 -15.75 13.49 -18.90
N LEU A 406 -14.55 13.51 -18.33
CA LEU A 406 -14.08 12.50 -17.38
C LEU A 406 -13.53 13.20 -16.14
N ILE A 407 -14.07 12.88 -14.96
CA ILE A 407 -13.52 13.29 -13.68
C ILE A 407 -12.59 12.18 -13.19
N PHE A 408 -11.29 12.46 -13.08
CA PHE A 408 -10.27 11.47 -12.71
C PHE A 408 -9.78 11.65 -11.27
N GLY A 409 -9.61 10.53 -10.57
CA GLY A 409 -8.86 10.46 -9.31
C GLY A 409 -7.42 10.04 -9.57
N ASP A 410 -6.80 9.39 -8.59
CA ASP A 410 -5.48 8.75 -8.74
C ASP A 410 -5.49 7.79 -9.96
N GLY A 411 -4.40 7.76 -10.74
CA GLY A 411 -4.25 6.89 -11.90
C GLY A 411 -4.22 5.39 -11.56
N ALA A 412 -3.74 4.57 -12.49
CA ALA A 412 -3.45 3.15 -12.24
C ALA A 412 -2.04 2.77 -12.71
N TYR A 413 -1.13 3.74 -12.72
CA TYR A 413 0.26 3.51 -13.05
C TYR A 413 0.96 2.78 -11.90
N LYS A 414 1.67 1.71 -12.22
CA LYS A 414 2.58 1.04 -11.29
C LYS A 414 3.99 1.45 -11.65
N ASP A 415 4.64 2.16 -10.74
CA ASP A 415 6.06 2.46 -10.90
C ASP A 415 6.85 1.13 -10.81
N PRO A 416 7.59 0.75 -11.87
CA PRO A 416 8.37 -0.49 -11.87
C PRO A 416 9.57 -0.44 -10.90
N ASP A 417 10.06 0.74 -10.54
CA ASP A 417 11.25 0.91 -9.70
C ASP A 417 10.88 0.79 -8.21
N THR A 418 9.79 1.43 -7.80
CA THR A 418 9.31 1.34 -6.40
C THR A 418 8.30 0.22 -6.16
N GLY A 419 7.63 -0.26 -7.21
CA GLY A 419 6.56 -1.26 -7.12
C GLY A 419 5.22 -0.72 -6.60
N ILE A 420 5.09 0.60 -6.42
CA ILE A 420 3.90 1.27 -5.88
C ILE A 420 2.95 1.61 -7.02
N TYR A 421 1.66 1.38 -6.79
CA TYR A 421 0.58 1.87 -7.65
C TYR A 421 0.17 3.28 -7.21
N GLU A 422 0.06 4.19 -8.18
CA GLU A 422 -0.63 5.46 -8.03
C GLU A 422 -2.15 5.25 -8.10
N LEU A 423 -2.70 4.31 -7.31
CA LEU A 423 -4.11 3.90 -7.35
C LEU A 423 -4.68 3.83 -5.95
N ALA A 424 -4.65 4.97 -5.25
CA ALA A 424 -5.06 4.98 -3.87
C ALA A 424 -6.56 5.38 -3.74
N ASP A 425 -7.15 6.00 -4.77
CA ASP A 425 -8.60 6.15 -4.97
C ASP A 425 -9.30 4.85 -5.39
N PRO A 426 -10.62 4.71 -5.15
CA PRO A 426 -11.35 3.48 -5.48
C PRO A 426 -11.35 3.15 -6.98
N HIS A 427 -11.35 4.17 -7.83
CA HIS A 427 -11.36 4.04 -9.29
C HIS A 427 -10.61 5.21 -9.92
N PRO A 428 -9.85 4.99 -11.02
CA PRO A 428 -9.21 6.09 -11.73
C PRO A 428 -10.21 7.10 -12.30
N ALA A 429 -11.35 6.63 -12.81
CA ALA A 429 -12.44 7.48 -13.26
C ALA A 429 -13.52 7.54 -12.17
N VAL A 430 -13.65 8.70 -11.54
CA VAL A 430 -14.60 8.97 -10.44
C VAL A 430 -15.98 9.35 -11.00
N GLY A 431 -16.01 10.08 -12.12
CA GLY A 431 -17.24 10.45 -12.81
C GLY A 431 -17.04 10.57 -14.32
N VAL A 432 -18.07 10.32 -15.10
CA VAL A 432 -18.03 10.38 -16.57
C VAL A 432 -19.36 10.87 -17.16
N SER A 433 -19.27 11.58 -18.29
CA SER A 433 -20.42 11.88 -19.13
C SER A 433 -20.94 10.62 -19.85
N SER A 434 -22.16 10.70 -20.34
CA SER A 434 -22.94 9.63 -20.97
C SER A 434 -22.21 8.93 -22.11
N GLY A 435 -21.46 9.66 -22.94
CA GLY A 435 -20.73 9.06 -24.06
C GLY A 435 -19.54 8.19 -23.64
N LEU A 436 -19.12 8.25 -22.37
CA LEU A 436 -18.06 7.42 -21.81
C LEU A 436 -18.57 6.27 -20.92
N LYS A 437 -19.86 6.26 -20.52
CA LYS A 437 -20.42 5.19 -19.67
C LYS A 437 -20.31 3.81 -20.33
N ASN A 438 -20.45 3.76 -21.65
CA ASN A 438 -20.32 2.56 -22.47
C ASN A 438 -18.98 2.53 -23.22
N ALA A 439 -17.98 3.33 -22.81
CA ALA A 439 -16.65 3.24 -23.39
C ALA A 439 -16.12 1.84 -23.12
N GLY A 440 -16.26 0.97 -24.13
CA GLY A 440 -16.02 -0.44 -24.01
C GLY A 440 -14.59 -0.76 -23.61
N LEU A 441 -14.32 -2.05 -23.47
CA LEU A 441 -12.97 -2.49 -23.19
C LEU A 441 -12.09 -2.21 -24.42
N ARG A 442 -10.96 -1.53 -24.23
CA ARG A 442 -10.00 -1.30 -25.29
C ARG A 442 -9.49 -2.65 -25.79
N THR A 443 -9.89 -3.00 -27.00
CA THR A 443 -9.37 -4.15 -27.74
C THR A 443 -8.52 -3.61 -28.89
N GLY A 444 -7.35 -4.21 -29.10
CA GLY A 444 -6.46 -3.84 -30.20
C GLY A 444 -6.03 -5.08 -30.94
N THR A 445 -6.19 -5.08 -32.27
CA THR A 445 -5.51 -6.03 -33.14
C THR A 445 -4.01 -5.74 -33.07
N LYS A 446 -3.17 -6.76 -32.90
CA LYS A 446 -1.70 -6.60 -32.87
C LYS A 446 -1.18 -6.25 -34.28
N LEU A 447 -1.37 -5.00 -34.69
CA LEU A 447 -0.96 -4.45 -36.00
C LEU A 447 0.49 -4.82 -36.33
N LYS A 448 1.41 -4.70 -35.36
CA LYS A 448 2.82 -5.09 -35.53
C LYS A 448 2.98 -6.57 -35.89
N LEU A 449 2.28 -7.46 -35.19
CA LEU A 449 2.32 -8.90 -35.48
C LEU A 449 1.80 -9.19 -36.89
N LEU A 450 0.72 -8.50 -37.30
CA LEU A 450 0.15 -8.67 -38.64
C LEU A 450 1.12 -8.19 -39.73
N VAL A 451 1.72 -7.01 -39.55
CA VAL A 451 2.76 -6.48 -40.46
C VAL A 451 3.95 -7.44 -40.52
N ASP A 452 4.46 -7.91 -39.38
CA ASP A 452 5.58 -8.88 -39.32
C ASP A 452 5.23 -10.21 -39.98
N THR A 453 3.96 -10.62 -39.93
CA THR A 453 3.48 -11.87 -40.54
C THR A 453 3.41 -11.72 -42.05
N LEU A 454 2.75 -10.67 -42.55
CA LEU A 454 2.62 -10.42 -43.99
C LEU A 454 3.97 -10.14 -44.64
N HIS A 455 4.85 -9.38 -43.97
CA HIS A 455 6.20 -9.14 -44.46
C HIS A 455 7.02 -10.44 -44.56
N ARG A 456 6.92 -11.34 -43.58
CA ARG A 456 7.54 -12.68 -43.65
C ARG A 456 6.95 -13.58 -44.73
N GLN A 457 5.70 -13.35 -45.11
CA GLN A 457 5.04 -14.03 -46.22
C GLN A 457 5.41 -13.45 -47.60
N GLY A 458 6.29 -12.44 -47.64
CA GLY A 458 6.81 -11.87 -48.88
C GLY A 458 5.97 -10.74 -49.47
N TYR A 459 4.96 -10.24 -48.74
CA TYR A 459 4.18 -9.08 -49.16
C TYR A 459 5.05 -7.82 -49.14
N SER A 460 4.94 -7.01 -50.20
CA SER A 460 5.52 -5.67 -50.27
C SER A 460 4.83 -4.71 -49.30
N ARG A 461 5.49 -3.58 -49.02
CA ARG A 461 4.94 -2.57 -48.11
C ARG A 461 3.60 -2.04 -48.61
N GLU A 462 3.47 -1.83 -49.90
CA GLU A 462 2.28 -1.35 -50.58
C GLU A 462 1.12 -2.34 -50.42
N GLU A 463 1.39 -3.64 -50.63
CA GLU A 463 0.37 -4.70 -50.45
C GLU A 463 -0.05 -4.86 -48.98
N ILE A 464 0.87 -4.68 -48.03
CA ILE A 464 0.53 -4.70 -46.59
C ILE A 464 -0.36 -3.51 -46.22
N ILE A 465 -0.06 -2.31 -46.73
CA ILE A 465 -0.90 -1.12 -46.50
C ILE A 465 -2.30 -1.35 -47.09
N GLU A 466 -2.40 -1.85 -48.32
CA GLU A 466 -3.68 -2.13 -48.97
C GLU A 466 -4.48 -3.21 -48.22
N TYR A 467 -3.80 -4.26 -47.74
CA TYR A 467 -4.40 -5.30 -46.89
C TYR A 467 -4.94 -4.73 -45.58
N MET A 468 -4.20 -3.80 -44.95
CA MET A 468 -4.61 -3.15 -43.71
C MET A 468 -5.75 -2.16 -43.90
N GLU A 469 -5.78 -1.41 -45.00
CA GLU A 469 -6.89 -0.49 -45.29
C GLU A 469 -8.20 -1.24 -45.58
N LYS A 470 -8.13 -2.37 -46.29
CA LYS A 470 -9.31 -3.23 -46.51
C LYS A 470 -9.87 -3.80 -45.21
N ARG A 471 -9.03 -4.02 -44.19
CA ARG A 471 -9.43 -4.60 -42.90
C ARG A 471 -9.93 -3.59 -41.86
N LYS A 472 -9.76 -2.27 -42.08
CA LYS A 472 -10.21 -1.22 -41.14
C LYS A 472 -11.73 -1.16 -40.94
N GLY A 473 -12.52 -1.86 -41.76
CA GLY A 473 -13.98 -1.95 -41.67
C GLY A 473 -14.54 -3.27 -41.14
N GLU A 474 -13.72 -4.27 -40.85
CA GLU A 474 -14.16 -5.57 -40.33
C GLU A 474 -13.81 -5.68 -38.84
N THR A 475 -14.83 -5.80 -37.99
CA THR A 475 -14.66 -6.22 -36.58
C THR A 475 -13.93 -7.55 -36.56
N ALA A 476 -12.63 -7.51 -36.26
CA ALA A 476 -11.75 -8.68 -36.30
C ALA A 476 -12.14 -9.69 -35.22
N ALA A 477 -13.01 -10.63 -35.58
CA ALA A 477 -13.45 -11.74 -34.73
C ALA A 477 -12.37 -12.82 -34.53
N GLU A 478 -11.23 -12.74 -35.23
CA GLU A 478 -10.16 -13.74 -35.11
C GLU A 478 -8.77 -13.09 -35.13
N SER A 479 -8.21 -12.84 -33.94
CA SER A 479 -6.77 -12.82 -33.69
C SER A 479 -6.51 -12.69 -32.19
N LEU A 480 -5.35 -13.14 -31.71
CA LEU A 480 -4.85 -12.98 -30.34
C LEU A 480 -4.99 -11.51 -29.85
N GLY A 481 -6.15 -11.19 -29.25
CA GLY A 481 -6.46 -9.87 -28.72
C GLY A 481 -5.64 -9.54 -27.48
N THR A 482 -5.57 -8.26 -27.13
CA THR A 482 -5.10 -7.81 -25.83
C THR A 482 -6.13 -8.13 -24.75
N THR A 483 -5.71 -8.43 -23.52
CA THR A 483 -6.65 -8.51 -22.39
C THR A 483 -7.40 -7.19 -22.29
N PRO A 484 -8.74 -7.21 -22.32
CA PRO A 484 -9.54 -6.00 -22.34
C PRO A 484 -9.28 -5.13 -21.10
N ARG A 485 -9.18 -3.81 -21.31
CA ARG A 485 -9.00 -2.81 -20.24
C ARG A 485 -10.05 -1.72 -20.38
N SER A 486 -10.56 -1.22 -19.26
CA SER A 486 -11.49 -0.08 -19.28
C SER A 486 -10.84 1.12 -19.98
N ALA A 487 -11.51 1.66 -21.00
CA ALA A 487 -11.04 2.85 -21.69
C ALA A 487 -10.99 4.05 -20.75
N THR A 488 -11.98 4.21 -19.86
CA THR A 488 -12.03 5.31 -18.90
C THR A 488 -10.88 5.24 -17.89
N SER A 489 -10.49 4.05 -17.43
CA SER A 489 -9.33 3.90 -16.56
C SER A 489 -8.01 4.26 -17.25
N ILE A 490 -7.87 3.91 -18.54
CA ILE A 490 -6.69 4.28 -19.33
C ILE A 490 -6.61 5.80 -19.51
N ILE A 491 -7.73 6.43 -19.88
CA ILE A 491 -7.79 7.88 -20.11
C ILE A 491 -7.55 8.64 -18.79
N ALA A 492 -8.16 8.19 -17.68
CA ALA A 492 -7.92 8.74 -16.35
C ALA A 492 -6.45 8.65 -15.94
N THR A 493 -5.81 7.48 -16.14
CA THR A 493 -4.38 7.31 -15.84
C THR A 493 -3.50 8.21 -16.73
N LEU A 494 -3.86 8.36 -18.01
CA LEU A 494 -3.17 9.30 -18.89
C LEU A 494 -3.31 10.74 -18.41
N ALA A 495 -4.51 11.13 -17.98
CA ALA A 495 -4.77 12.47 -17.46
C ALA A 495 -4.01 12.73 -16.16
N ASP A 496 -3.98 11.77 -15.24
CA ASP A 496 -3.24 11.86 -13.98
C ASP A 496 -1.73 12.03 -14.21
N LEU A 497 -1.15 11.21 -15.10
CA LEU A 497 0.28 11.34 -15.47
C LEU A 497 0.61 12.70 -16.12
N VAL A 498 -0.34 13.32 -16.82
CA VAL A 498 -0.15 14.64 -17.45
C VAL A 498 -0.32 15.77 -16.45
N ALA A 499 -1.30 15.67 -15.55
CA ALA A 499 -1.56 16.65 -14.50
C ALA A 499 -0.46 16.64 -13.43
N GLY A 500 0.03 15.44 -13.09
CA GLY A 500 0.96 15.19 -12.01
C GLY A 500 0.30 15.34 -10.62
N SER A 501 0.91 14.72 -9.62
CA SER A 501 0.39 14.70 -8.25
C SER A 501 0.68 15.99 -7.45
N ALA A 502 1.49 16.89 -7.99
CA ALA A 502 1.85 18.16 -7.36
C ALA A 502 1.13 19.32 -8.08
N ASP A 503 0.70 20.34 -7.34
CA ASP A 503 -0.05 21.54 -7.78
C ASP A 503 0.62 22.33 -8.93
N ALA A 504 0.76 21.73 -10.11
CA ALA A 504 1.30 22.36 -11.32
C ALA A 504 0.29 23.34 -11.96
N GLY A 505 -0.86 23.52 -11.31
CA GLY A 505 -1.94 24.39 -11.76
C GLY A 505 -2.65 23.87 -13.00
N THR A 506 -2.48 22.59 -13.37
CA THR A 506 -3.09 21.94 -14.54
C THR A 506 -4.10 20.84 -14.18
N PRO A 507 -5.18 21.16 -13.44
CA PRO A 507 -6.19 20.19 -13.02
C PRO A 507 -7.10 19.71 -14.16
N ILE A 508 -7.00 20.32 -15.35
CA ILE A 508 -7.75 19.94 -16.55
C ILE A 508 -6.76 19.40 -17.58
N VAL A 509 -7.08 18.27 -18.20
CA VAL A 509 -6.32 17.66 -19.30
C VAL A 509 -7.24 17.43 -20.48
N LEU A 510 -6.90 18.00 -21.63
CA LEU A 510 -7.58 17.74 -22.89
C LEU A 510 -6.93 16.54 -23.59
N VAL A 511 -7.72 15.51 -23.88
CA VAL A 511 -7.30 14.32 -24.64
C VAL A 511 -8.00 14.32 -26.01
N ARG A 512 -7.21 14.30 -27.08
CA ARG A 512 -7.69 14.36 -28.47
C ARG A 512 -7.25 13.13 -29.27
N GLY A 513 -8.15 12.60 -30.09
CA GLY A 513 -7.85 11.49 -31.01
C GLY A 513 -7.88 10.12 -30.34
N PHE A 514 -8.49 10.02 -29.16
CA PHE A 514 -8.70 8.74 -28.50
C PHE A 514 -9.91 8.03 -29.12
N ASN A 515 -9.66 6.93 -29.85
CA ASN A 515 -10.72 6.14 -30.47
C ASN A 515 -11.49 5.35 -29.41
N LEU A 516 -12.70 5.81 -29.10
CA LEU A 516 -13.68 5.06 -28.32
C LEU A 516 -14.44 4.15 -29.27
N SER A 517 -14.43 2.84 -29.00
CA SER A 517 -15.40 1.92 -29.60
C SER A 517 -16.76 2.25 -29.00
N LYS A 518 -17.56 3.06 -29.70
CA LYS A 518 -18.98 3.25 -29.39
C LYS A 518 -19.69 1.99 -29.88
N GLU A 519 -20.26 1.20 -28.95
CA GLU A 519 -21.21 0.14 -29.31
C GLU A 519 -22.51 0.71 -29.86
#